data_AF-B5VZ86-F1
#
_entry.id   AF-B5VZ86-F1
#
_cell.length_a   1.000
_cell.length_b   1.000
_cell.length_c   1.000
_cell.angle_alpha   90.00
_cell.angle_beta   90.00
_cell.angle_gamma   90.00
#
_symmetry.space_group_name_H-M   'P 1'
#
loop_
_entity.id
_entity.type
_entity.pdbx_description
1 polymer ?
#
loop_
_entity_poly.entity_id
_entity_poly.type
_entity_poly.pdbx_seq_one_letter_code
_entity_poly.pdbx_strand_id
1 'polypeptide(L)'
;MNIRAQISMMFHLDKCIGCHTCSVSCKNIWTDRQGPEYMWWNNVETKPGTGYPTQWENQEQYQGGWKKPEGKEKIELPSTNKVKGLANIFHQPYLPTIDDYYEPWTYKYEDLFNAPASDDQPTAKPISLITGDEIDIKAGPNWDDDLGGSPIYASNDPNLEAISEQDRQTLFEIDRLFFFYLPIWCII
;
A
#
# COMPACT_ATOMS: atom_id res chain seq x y z
N MET A 1 -35.25 1.88 -18.85
CA MET A 1 -34.59 0.58 -18.60
C MET A 1 -33.35 0.52 -19.49
N ASN A 2 -32.15 0.51 -18.89
CA ASN A 2 -30.89 0.46 -19.64
C ASN A 2 -30.06 -0.69 -19.06
N ILE A 3 -30.05 -1.83 -19.74
CA ILE A 3 -29.40 -3.06 -19.27
C ILE A 3 -27.92 -3.01 -19.70
N ARG A 4 -27.03 -3.24 -18.74
CA ARG A 4 -25.57 -3.35 -18.95
C ARG A 4 -25.04 -4.62 -18.31
N ALA A 5 -23.85 -5.05 -18.74
CA ALA A 5 -23.15 -6.20 -18.18
C ALA A 5 -21.77 -5.77 -17.64
N GLN A 6 -21.35 -6.36 -16.53
CA GLN A 6 -20.04 -6.14 -15.90
C GLN A 6 -19.51 -7.49 -15.39
N ILE A 7 -18.23 -7.76 -15.63
CA ILE A 7 -17.55 -8.92 -15.05
C ILE A 7 -17.18 -8.55 -13.62
N SER A 8 -17.47 -9.44 -12.67
CA SER A 8 -17.19 -9.24 -11.24
C SER A 8 -16.27 -10.33 -10.71
N MET A 9 -15.57 -10.00 -9.64
CA MET A 9 -14.68 -10.92 -8.93
C MET A 9 -15.11 -11.06 -7.47
N MET A 10 -14.84 -12.21 -6.88
CA MET A 10 -15.11 -12.51 -5.47
C MET A 10 -13.86 -13.13 -4.85
N PHE A 11 -13.45 -12.63 -3.68
CA PHE A 11 -12.35 -13.20 -2.90
C PHE A 11 -12.90 -13.92 -1.67
N HIS A 12 -12.55 -15.19 -1.52
CA HIS A 12 -12.81 -15.97 -0.31
C HIS A 12 -11.69 -15.71 0.70
N LEU A 13 -11.90 -14.75 1.60
CA LEU A 13 -10.90 -14.39 2.61
C LEU A 13 -10.59 -15.54 3.58
N ASP A 14 -11.56 -16.43 3.81
CA ASP A 14 -11.39 -17.66 4.60
C ASP A 14 -10.42 -18.67 3.97
N LYS A 15 -10.20 -18.56 2.65
CA LYS A 15 -9.27 -19.40 1.88
C LYS A 15 -8.02 -18.66 1.45
N CYS A 16 -7.92 -17.36 1.75
CA CYS A 16 -6.73 -16.59 1.43
C CYS A 16 -5.60 -17.01 2.38
N ILE A 17 -4.42 -17.26 1.81
CA ILE A 17 -3.24 -17.70 2.57
C ILE A 17 -2.10 -16.69 2.51
N GLY A 18 -2.36 -15.48 2.01
CA GLY A 18 -1.34 -14.41 2.02
C GLY A 18 -0.09 -14.70 1.19
N CYS A 19 -0.17 -15.54 0.15
CA CYS A 19 1.04 -16.00 -0.55
C CYS A 19 1.61 -15.02 -1.59
N HIS A 20 0.94 -13.89 -1.85
CA HIS A 20 1.37 -12.85 -2.82
C HIS A 20 1.58 -13.30 -4.28
N THR A 21 1.22 -14.53 -4.64
CA THR A 21 1.35 -15.05 -6.03
C THR A 21 0.59 -14.20 -7.04
N CYS A 22 -0.58 -13.66 -6.66
CA CYS A 22 -1.37 -12.75 -7.50
C CYS A 22 -0.62 -11.43 -7.76
N SER A 23 0.03 -10.88 -6.74
CA SER A 23 0.83 -9.65 -6.82
C SER A 23 2.00 -9.83 -7.78
N VAL A 24 2.78 -10.90 -7.61
CA VAL A 24 3.96 -11.20 -8.46
C VAL A 24 3.55 -11.48 -9.91
N SER A 25 2.46 -12.22 -10.13
CA SER A 25 1.97 -12.51 -11.48
C SER A 25 1.53 -11.23 -12.20
N CYS A 26 0.84 -10.33 -11.50
CA CYS A 26 0.45 -9.03 -12.04
C CYS A 26 1.68 -8.16 -12.35
N LYS A 27 2.64 -8.11 -11.41
CA LYS A 27 3.87 -7.34 -11.52
C LYS A 27 4.67 -7.69 -12.77
N ASN A 28 4.96 -8.98 -12.94
CA ASN A 28 5.79 -9.50 -14.03
C ASN A 28 5.17 -9.29 -15.41
N ILE A 29 3.84 -9.20 -15.51
CA ILE A 29 3.16 -9.03 -16.81
C ILE A 29 2.99 -7.54 -17.14
N TRP A 30 2.75 -6.68 -16.14
CA TRP A 30 2.23 -5.33 -16.39
C TRP A 30 3.10 -4.17 -15.91
N THR A 31 3.79 -4.31 -14.77
CA THR A 31 4.44 -3.19 -14.06
C THR A 31 5.91 -3.45 -13.71
N ASP A 32 6.63 -4.19 -14.58
CA ASP A 32 8.06 -4.51 -14.47
C ASP A 32 8.99 -3.47 -15.12
N ARG A 33 8.42 -2.49 -15.83
CA ARG A 33 9.15 -1.40 -16.51
C ARG A 33 9.57 -0.30 -15.52
N GLN A 34 10.54 0.53 -15.93
CA GLN A 34 10.93 1.76 -15.22
C GLN A 34 9.80 2.81 -15.26
N GLY A 35 9.53 3.46 -14.12
CA GLY A 35 8.35 4.25 -13.80
C GLY A 35 7.40 3.52 -12.82
N PRO A 36 6.73 2.42 -13.24
CA PRO A 36 5.78 1.69 -12.42
C PRO A 36 6.38 0.59 -11.52
N GLU A 37 7.71 0.53 -11.34
CA GLU A 37 8.37 -0.48 -10.50
C GLU A 37 7.92 -0.45 -9.03
N TYR A 38 7.47 0.70 -8.53
CA TYR A 38 6.86 0.79 -7.21
C TYR A 38 5.38 0.35 -7.21
N MET A 39 4.72 0.34 -8.37
CA MET A 39 3.27 0.10 -8.48
C MET A 39 2.91 -1.39 -8.42
N TRP A 40 2.10 -1.75 -7.45
CA TRP A 40 1.45 -3.05 -7.32
C TRP A 40 -0.05 -2.91 -7.58
N TRP A 41 -0.50 -3.18 -8.80
CA TRP A 41 -1.93 -3.11 -9.15
C TRP A 41 -2.78 -4.18 -8.47
N ASN A 42 -2.14 -5.32 -8.18
CA ASN A 42 -2.63 -6.33 -7.28
C ASN A 42 -1.63 -6.42 -6.13
N ASN A 43 -2.09 -6.17 -4.91
CA ASN A 43 -1.31 -6.27 -3.69
C ASN A 43 -2.12 -7.06 -2.65
N VAL A 44 -1.43 -7.63 -1.67
CA VAL A 44 -2.07 -8.30 -0.53
C VAL A 44 -1.58 -7.60 0.73
N GLU A 45 -2.48 -7.33 1.65
CA GLU A 45 -2.20 -6.62 2.90
C GLU A 45 -2.56 -7.52 4.08
N THR A 46 -1.79 -7.43 5.16
CA THR A 46 -2.15 -8.05 6.44
C THR A 46 -2.98 -7.08 7.25
N LYS A 47 -4.07 -7.57 7.83
CA LYS A 47 -4.98 -6.79 8.67
C LYS A 47 -5.06 -7.38 10.08
N PRO A 48 -4.99 -6.55 11.15
CA PRO A 48 -4.90 -5.08 11.11
C PRO A 48 -3.53 -4.56 10.64
N GLY A 49 -3.51 -3.47 9.89
CA GLY A 49 -2.32 -2.91 9.25
C GLY A 49 -2.60 -1.60 8.49
N THR A 50 -1.56 -0.85 8.13
CA THR A 50 -1.73 0.45 7.45
C THR A 50 -1.88 0.32 5.94
N GLY A 51 -1.55 -0.84 5.36
CA GLY A 51 -1.75 -1.13 3.94
C GLY A 51 -0.83 -0.38 3.00
N TYR A 52 -1.14 -0.42 1.69
CA TYR A 52 -0.33 0.11 0.61
C TYR A 52 -1.18 0.92 -0.40
N PRO A 53 -0.97 2.24 -0.57
CA PRO A 53 -0.06 3.10 0.19
C PRO A 53 -0.46 3.21 1.67
N THR A 54 0.46 3.67 2.50
CA THR A 54 0.28 3.82 3.94
C THR A 54 -0.99 4.62 4.26
N GLN A 55 -1.86 4.02 5.06
CA GLN A 55 -3.16 4.55 5.50
C GLN A 55 -4.13 4.90 4.35
N TRP A 56 -4.12 4.17 3.23
CA TRP A 56 -4.99 4.47 2.08
C TRP A 56 -6.49 4.53 2.41
N GLU A 57 -6.94 3.85 3.48
CA GLU A 57 -8.32 3.89 3.97
C GLU A 57 -8.69 5.23 4.65
N ASN A 58 -7.71 6.03 5.08
CA ASN A 58 -7.92 7.33 5.72
C ASN A 58 -8.34 8.41 4.70
N GLN A 59 -9.65 8.61 4.56
CA GLN A 59 -10.21 9.60 3.63
C GLN A 59 -10.15 11.04 4.14
N GLU A 60 -9.79 11.27 5.41
CA GLU A 60 -9.48 12.62 5.89
C GLU A 60 -8.18 13.12 5.28
N GLN A 61 -7.19 12.23 5.11
CA GLN A 61 -5.92 12.49 4.44
C GLN A 61 -6.06 12.52 2.91
N TYR A 62 -6.54 11.43 2.29
CA TYR A 62 -6.47 11.26 0.84
C TYR A 62 -7.68 11.80 0.06
N GLN A 63 -8.78 12.11 0.76
CA GLN A 63 -9.98 12.72 0.16
C GLN A 63 -10.57 11.94 -1.04
N GLY A 64 -10.44 10.62 -1.03
CA GLY A 64 -10.96 9.72 -2.06
C GLY A 64 -12.47 9.51 -1.98
N GLY A 65 -13.00 8.75 -2.95
CA GLY A 65 -14.40 8.33 -2.97
C GLY A 65 -15.41 9.46 -3.23
N TRP A 66 -16.66 9.23 -2.81
CA TRP A 66 -17.79 10.14 -2.98
C TRP A 66 -18.42 10.47 -1.63
N LYS A 67 -18.81 11.72 -1.42
CA LYS A 67 -19.59 12.17 -0.27
C LYS A 67 -20.95 12.68 -0.73
N LYS A 68 -22.00 12.40 0.06
CA LYS A 68 -23.32 13.04 -0.10
C LYS A 68 -23.49 14.08 1.00
N PRO A 69 -23.34 15.39 0.72
CA PRO A 69 -23.54 16.42 1.72
C PRO A 69 -24.99 16.46 2.19
N GLU A 70 -25.19 16.74 3.48
CA GLU A 70 -26.51 16.88 4.05
C GLU A 70 -27.28 18.02 3.35
N GLY A 71 -28.55 17.76 3.01
CA GLY A 71 -29.38 18.72 2.28
C GLY A 71 -29.06 18.89 0.79
N LYS A 72 -28.08 18.17 0.22
CA LYS A 72 -27.83 18.15 -1.23
C LYS A 72 -28.32 16.87 -1.88
N GLU A 73 -28.91 17.01 -3.07
CA GLU A 73 -29.34 15.86 -3.89
C GLU A 73 -28.20 15.17 -4.62
N LYS A 74 -27.10 15.88 -4.89
CA LYS A 74 -25.97 15.38 -5.68
C LYS A 74 -24.82 14.92 -4.79
N ILE A 75 -24.17 13.83 -5.22
CA ILE A 75 -22.88 13.40 -4.68
C ILE A 75 -21.76 14.31 -5.17
N GLU A 76 -20.73 14.46 -4.35
CA GLU A 76 -19.58 15.31 -4.60
C GLU A 76 -18.30 14.50 -4.34
N LEU A 77 -17.26 14.76 -5.14
CA LEU A 77 -15.92 14.24 -4.89
C LEU A 77 -15.25 15.12 -3.81
N PRO A 78 -14.75 14.57 -2.69
CA PRO A 78 -14.11 15.38 -1.66
C PRO A 78 -12.84 16.09 -2.18
N SER A 79 -11.96 15.33 -2.85
CA SER A 79 -10.68 15.82 -3.38
C SER A 79 -10.80 16.88 -4.47
N THR A 80 -11.84 16.82 -5.32
CA THR A 80 -11.89 17.66 -6.52
C THR A 80 -13.29 18.07 -6.96
N ASN A 81 -13.37 19.16 -7.71
CA ASN A 81 -14.53 19.57 -8.50
C ASN A 81 -14.01 20.45 -9.66
N LYS A 82 -14.88 21.00 -10.51
CA LYS A 82 -14.43 21.80 -11.67
C LYS A 82 -13.54 23.00 -11.27
N VAL A 83 -13.82 23.64 -10.14
CA VAL A 83 -13.06 24.80 -9.64
C VAL A 83 -11.80 24.33 -8.91
N LYS A 84 -11.93 23.41 -7.96
CA LYS A 84 -10.80 22.84 -7.21
C LYS A 84 -9.77 22.18 -8.13
N GLY A 85 -10.23 21.43 -9.14
CA GLY A 85 -9.37 20.78 -10.11
C GLY A 85 -8.55 21.76 -10.94
N LEU A 86 -9.13 22.91 -11.30
CA LEU A 86 -8.39 23.97 -11.99
C LEU A 86 -7.40 24.67 -11.05
N ALA A 87 -7.83 24.96 -9.81
CA ALA A 87 -6.96 25.60 -8.81
C ALA A 87 -5.77 24.72 -8.41
N ASN A 88 -5.97 23.39 -8.37
CA ASN A 88 -4.96 22.42 -7.94
C ASN A 88 -4.22 21.75 -9.11
N ILE A 89 -4.34 22.26 -10.35
CA ILE A 89 -3.76 21.60 -11.53
C ILE A 89 -2.23 21.51 -11.48
N PHE A 90 -1.58 22.51 -10.90
CA PHE A 90 -0.12 22.56 -10.77
C PHE A 90 0.41 21.84 -9.53
N HIS A 91 -0.47 21.56 -8.57
CA HIS A 91 -0.14 20.87 -7.33
C HIS A 91 -1.40 20.29 -6.71
N GLN A 92 -1.50 18.97 -6.67
CA GLN A 92 -2.60 18.27 -6.01
C GLN A 92 -2.22 17.97 -4.55
N PRO A 93 -2.80 18.68 -3.56
CA PRO A 93 -2.42 18.53 -2.14
C PRO A 93 -2.71 17.16 -1.53
N TYR A 94 -3.63 16.39 -2.11
CA TYR A 94 -4.03 15.07 -1.60
C TYR A 94 -3.40 13.90 -2.38
N LEU A 95 -2.44 14.20 -3.26
CA LEU A 95 -1.75 13.17 -4.03
C LEU A 95 -0.77 12.42 -3.12
N PRO A 96 -0.86 11.08 -3.00
CA PRO A 96 0.14 10.30 -2.29
C PRO A 96 1.52 10.50 -2.92
N THR A 97 2.52 10.65 -2.07
CA THR A 97 3.93 10.76 -2.44
C THR A 97 4.57 9.38 -2.55
N ILE A 98 5.81 9.33 -3.06
CA ILE A 98 6.53 8.05 -3.15
C ILE A 98 6.80 7.45 -1.77
N ASP A 99 6.97 8.30 -0.75
CA ASP A 99 7.23 7.87 0.63
C ASP A 99 5.99 7.23 1.27
N ASP A 100 4.78 7.57 0.80
CA ASP A 100 3.55 6.91 1.24
C ASP A 100 3.46 5.48 0.69
N TYR A 101 4.12 5.20 -0.44
CA TYR A 101 4.29 3.86 -1.00
C TYR A 101 5.57 3.20 -0.46
N TYR A 102 6.67 3.43 -1.16
CA TYR A 102 8.05 3.12 -0.80
C TYR A 102 8.96 3.63 -1.93
N GLU A 103 10.20 3.99 -1.60
CA GLU A 103 11.22 4.23 -2.62
C GLU A 103 11.68 2.89 -3.21
N PRO A 104 11.46 2.59 -4.50
CA PRO A 104 11.83 1.31 -5.08
C PRO A 104 13.35 1.17 -5.12
N TRP A 105 13.86 -0.02 -4.76
CA TRP A 105 15.29 -0.29 -4.68
C TRP A 105 15.68 -1.59 -5.39
N THR A 106 16.97 -1.70 -5.70
CA THR A 106 17.64 -2.94 -6.12
C THR A 106 18.95 -3.08 -5.35
N TYR A 107 19.78 -4.06 -5.69
CA TYR A 107 21.07 -4.29 -5.02
C TYR A 107 22.23 -4.30 -6.02
N LYS A 108 23.40 -3.87 -5.58
CA LYS A 108 24.66 -3.97 -6.33
C LYS A 108 25.18 -5.42 -6.33
N TYR A 109 24.48 -6.31 -7.04
CA TYR A 109 24.83 -7.73 -7.09
C TYR A 109 26.23 -7.98 -7.68
N GLU A 110 26.70 -7.11 -8.57
CA GLU A 110 28.03 -7.23 -9.19
C GLU A 110 29.18 -7.17 -8.18
N ASP A 111 29.00 -6.47 -7.05
CA ASP A 111 30.01 -6.36 -6.00
C ASP A 111 30.33 -7.74 -5.37
N LEU A 112 29.38 -8.68 -5.41
CA LEU A 112 29.61 -10.05 -4.91
C LEU A 112 30.60 -10.86 -5.78
N PHE A 113 30.77 -10.47 -7.04
CA PHE A 113 31.60 -11.20 -8.01
C PHE A 113 32.88 -10.44 -8.36
N ASN A 114 32.82 -9.11 -8.36
CA ASN A 114 33.87 -8.24 -8.88
C ASN A 114 34.64 -7.47 -7.79
N ALA A 115 34.27 -7.60 -6.51
CA ALA A 115 34.96 -6.90 -5.43
C ALA A 115 36.46 -7.25 -5.39
N PRO A 116 37.35 -6.26 -5.19
CA PRO A 116 38.76 -6.52 -5.01
C PRO A 116 39.00 -7.31 -3.71
N ALA A 117 40.16 -7.98 -3.62
CA ALA A 117 40.57 -8.64 -2.40
C ALA A 117 40.62 -7.63 -1.23
N SER A 118 39.91 -7.95 -0.16
CA SER A 118 39.79 -7.17 1.06
C SER A 118 39.71 -8.12 2.25
N ASP A 119 39.97 -7.61 3.45
CA ASP A 119 39.78 -8.36 4.70
C ASP A 119 38.28 -8.57 5.00
N ASP A 120 37.42 -7.69 4.49
CA ASP A 120 35.97 -7.74 4.68
C ASP A 120 35.25 -8.47 3.55
N GLN A 121 34.22 -9.25 3.91
CA GLN A 121 33.37 -9.94 2.94
C GLN A 121 32.52 -8.92 2.16
N PRO A 122 32.49 -8.97 0.82
CA PRO A 122 31.63 -8.08 0.03
C PRO A 122 30.15 -8.41 0.27
N THR A 123 29.32 -7.36 0.24
CA THR A 123 27.86 -7.48 0.36
C THR A 123 27.20 -6.71 -0.77
N ALA A 124 26.03 -7.17 -1.22
CA ALA A 124 25.24 -6.47 -2.22
C ALA A 124 24.47 -5.34 -1.51
N LYS A 125 24.96 -4.10 -1.63
CA LYS A 125 24.33 -2.96 -1.00
C LYS A 125 23.05 -2.54 -1.74
N PRO A 126 22.01 -2.08 -1.03
CA PRO A 126 20.81 -1.52 -1.63
C PRO A 126 21.09 -0.17 -2.32
N ILE A 127 20.48 0.02 -3.48
CA ILE A 127 20.50 1.27 -4.25
C ILE A 127 19.09 1.65 -4.66
N SER A 128 18.81 2.95 -4.65
CA SER A 128 17.53 3.48 -5.14
C SER A 128 17.41 3.31 -6.66
N LEU A 129 16.24 2.89 -7.13
CA LEU A 129 15.89 2.87 -8.55
C LEU A 129 15.49 4.27 -9.06
N ILE A 130 15.25 5.23 -8.17
CA ILE A 130 14.94 6.63 -8.50
C ILE A 130 16.21 7.44 -8.68
N THR A 131 17.11 7.42 -7.69
CA THR A 131 18.32 8.26 -7.66
C THR A 131 19.58 7.54 -8.12
N GLY A 132 19.64 6.21 -7.97
CA GLY A 132 20.85 5.42 -8.18
C GLY A 132 21.83 5.42 -6.99
N ASP A 133 21.53 6.19 -5.94
CA ASP A 133 22.37 6.31 -4.75
C ASP A 133 22.15 5.15 -3.77
N GLU A 134 23.12 4.94 -2.86
CA GLU A 134 22.95 4.00 -1.75
C GLU A 134 21.82 4.46 -0.82
N ILE A 135 20.95 3.53 -0.43
CA ILE A 135 19.73 3.82 0.34
C ILE A 135 19.65 2.95 1.59
N ASP A 136 19.12 3.52 2.67
CA ASP A 136 18.68 2.75 3.84
C ASP A 136 17.19 2.41 3.70
N ILE A 137 16.85 1.12 3.61
CA ILE A 137 15.49 0.66 3.33
C ILE A 137 14.64 0.82 4.59
N LYS A 138 13.60 1.66 4.52
CA LYS A 138 12.73 1.98 5.67
C LYS A 138 11.28 1.55 5.51
N ALA A 139 10.87 1.25 4.27
CA ALA A 139 9.51 0.90 3.91
C ALA A 139 9.52 -0.01 2.68
N GLY A 140 8.43 -0.73 2.48
CA GLY A 140 8.19 -1.59 1.34
C GLY A 140 6.69 -1.82 1.15
N PRO A 141 6.29 -2.41 0.02
CA PRO A 141 4.87 -2.57 -0.32
C PRO A 141 4.11 -3.58 0.57
N ASN A 142 4.84 -4.31 1.42
CA ASN A 142 4.31 -5.32 2.33
C ASN A 142 5.13 -5.33 3.64
N TRP A 143 5.36 -4.14 4.21
CA TRP A 143 6.28 -3.94 5.34
C TRP A 143 5.74 -4.48 6.68
N ASP A 144 4.41 -4.58 6.80
CA ASP A 144 3.66 -5.06 7.96
C ASP A 144 3.10 -6.49 7.79
N ASP A 145 3.67 -7.28 6.89
CA ASP A 145 3.32 -8.68 6.65
C ASP A 145 3.37 -9.51 7.95
N ASP A 146 2.44 -10.45 8.11
CA ASP A 146 2.32 -11.30 9.30
C ASP A 146 2.49 -10.58 10.64
N LEU A 147 1.86 -9.39 10.76
CA LEU A 147 1.89 -8.55 11.95
C LEU A 147 3.28 -7.93 12.25
N GLY A 148 4.15 -7.84 11.25
CA GLY A 148 5.43 -7.15 11.31
C GLY A 148 5.27 -5.70 11.78
N GLY A 149 5.96 -5.32 12.86
CA GLY A 149 5.86 -3.96 13.39
C GLY A 149 4.46 -3.57 13.91
N SER A 150 3.62 -4.55 14.29
CA SER A 150 2.24 -4.32 14.78
C SER A 150 2.04 -3.23 15.83
N PRO A 151 2.95 -3.00 16.81
CA PRO A 151 2.80 -1.88 17.74
C PRO A 151 2.74 -0.51 17.05
N ILE A 152 3.24 -0.41 15.82
CA ILE A 152 3.24 0.80 14.98
C ILE A 152 2.18 0.69 13.89
N TYR A 153 2.16 -0.37 13.08
CA TYR A 153 1.29 -0.41 11.90
C TYR A 153 -0.14 -0.86 12.23
N ALA A 154 -0.28 -2.02 12.87
CA ALA A 154 -1.58 -2.55 13.24
C ALA A 154 -2.33 -1.64 14.23
N SER A 155 -1.64 -0.99 15.17
CA SER A 155 -2.25 -0.04 16.12
C SER A 155 -2.84 1.20 15.43
N ASN A 156 -2.27 1.60 14.29
CA ASN A 156 -2.69 2.73 13.47
C ASN A 156 -3.56 2.33 12.28
N ASP A 157 -4.12 1.11 12.26
CA ASP A 157 -5.13 0.74 11.26
C ASP A 157 -6.40 1.61 11.44
N PRO A 158 -6.84 2.34 10.41
CA PRO A 158 -8.03 3.20 10.47
C PRO A 158 -9.32 2.44 10.86
N ASN A 159 -9.40 1.13 10.58
CA ASN A 159 -10.56 0.32 10.92
C ASN A 159 -10.71 0.11 12.44
N LEU A 160 -9.67 0.40 13.23
CA LEU A 160 -9.72 0.28 14.68
C LEU A 160 -10.23 1.56 15.38
N GLU A 161 -10.52 2.64 14.66
CA GLU A 161 -11.06 3.87 15.27
C GLU A 161 -12.48 3.68 15.82
N ALA A 162 -13.25 2.75 15.25
CA ALA A 162 -14.64 2.50 15.63
C ALA A 162 -14.82 1.59 16.85
N ILE A 163 -13.74 0.98 17.34
CA ILE A 163 -13.78 0.04 18.48
C ILE A 163 -13.37 0.71 19.78
N SER A 164 -13.80 0.16 20.91
CA SER A 164 -13.44 0.70 22.21
C SER A 164 -11.96 0.52 22.51
N GLU A 165 -11.39 1.39 23.34
CA GLU A 165 -9.98 1.28 23.76
C GLU A 165 -9.71 -0.05 24.50
N GLN A 166 -10.69 -0.57 25.23
CA GLN A 166 -10.60 -1.86 25.91
C GLN A 166 -10.51 -3.02 24.91
N ASP A 167 -11.31 -2.96 23.84
CA ASP A 167 -11.25 -3.95 22.77
C ASP A 167 -9.93 -3.87 22.02
N ARG A 168 -9.44 -2.66 21.71
CA ARG A 168 -8.10 -2.46 21.09
C ARG A 168 -7.00 -3.11 21.91
N GLN A 169 -6.96 -2.86 23.22
CA GLN A 169 -5.95 -3.46 24.09
C GLN A 169 -6.02 -4.98 24.09
N THR A 170 -7.24 -5.53 24.09
CA THR A 170 -7.47 -6.97 24.01
C THR A 170 -6.97 -7.59 22.70
N LEU A 171 -7.11 -6.88 21.57
CA LEU A 171 -6.66 -7.35 20.25
C LEU A 171 -5.13 -7.50 20.16
N PHE A 172 -4.38 -6.71 20.93
CA PHE A 172 -2.92 -6.72 20.93
C PHE A 172 -2.32 -7.58 22.07
N GLU A 173 -3.15 -8.27 22.85
CA GLU A 173 -2.68 -9.30 23.77
C GLU A 173 -2.16 -10.51 22.98
N ILE A 174 -0.94 -10.99 23.30
CA ILE A 174 -0.26 -12.08 22.57
C ILE A 174 -1.13 -13.32 22.41
N ASP A 175 -1.90 -13.68 23.44
CA ASP A 175 -2.77 -14.88 23.44
C ASP A 175 -4.07 -14.70 22.61
N ARG A 176 -4.30 -13.51 22.05
CA ARG A 176 -5.51 -13.14 21.29
C ARG A 176 -5.19 -12.52 19.92
N LEU A 177 -3.93 -12.56 19.51
CA LEU A 177 -3.54 -12.08 18.19
C LEU A 177 -4.27 -12.85 17.10
N PHE A 178 -4.96 -12.12 16.24
CA PHE A 178 -5.45 -12.61 14.97
C PHE A 178 -5.06 -11.64 13.88
N PHE A 179 -4.93 -12.16 12.68
CA PHE A 179 -4.83 -11.36 11.48
C PHE A 179 -5.51 -12.09 10.33
N PHE A 180 -5.79 -11.35 9.26
CA PHE A 180 -6.26 -11.92 8.01
C PHE A 180 -5.60 -11.20 6.84
N TYR A 181 -5.58 -11.88 5.69
CA TYR A 181 -5.05 -11.34 4.46
C TYR A 181 -6.15 -10.69 3.64
N LEU A 182 -5.87 -9.50 3.14
CA LEU A 182 -6.74 -8.72 2.28
C LEU A 182 -6.09 -8.59 0.90
N PRO A 183 -6.41 -9.47 -0.06
CA PRO A 183 -6.01 -9.29 -1.45
C PRO A 183 -6.82 -8.16 -2.08
N ILE A 184 -6.12 -7.16 -2.62
CA ILE A 184 -6.70 -6.01 -3.29
C ILE A 184 -6.38 -6.09 -4.78
N TRP A 185 -7.40 -5.85 -5.59
CA TRP A 185 -7.28 -5.63 -7.03
C TRP A 185 -7.93 -4.28 -7.34
N CYS A 186 -7.34 -3.51 -8.25
CA CYS A 186 -8.03 -2.44 -8.98
C CYS A 186 -9.49 -2.83 -9.34
N ILE A 187 -10.45 -2.16 -8.70
CA ILE A 187 -11.88 -2.26 -9.02
C ILE A 187 -12.12 -1.40 -10.27
N ILE A 188 -12.15 -2.04 -11.44
CA ILE A 188 -12.43 -1.39 -12.75
C ILE A 188 -13.93 -1.44 -13.06
#